data_AF-A0AAD4H3K3-F1
#
_entry.id   AF-A0AAD4H3K3-F1
#
_cell.length_a   1.000
_cell.length_b   1.000
_cell.length_c   1.000
_cell.angle_alpha   90.00
_cell.angle_beta   90.00
_cell.angle_gamma   90.00
#
_symmetry.space_group_name_H-M   'P 1'
#
loop_
_entity.id
_entity.type
_entity.pdbx_description
1 polymer ?
#
loop_
_entity_poly.entity_id
_entity_poly.type
_entity_poly.pdbx_seq_one_letter_code
_entity_poly.pdbx_strand_id
1 'polypeptide(L)'
;KELAKYRSTESAEMLRDAPLSFELLKVGFGPVVAMMRKNIVQAKERVKEQAVFSLYSGHDTTLLPLLGILDSLDMRWPPYMSNILIELWETPSSESYIRVIYNNRIVATKSNWCDLSWCPLQTFLAYLEKFLPGEDYIEKCQVLPE
;
A
#
# COMPACT_ATOMS: atom_id res chain seq x y z
N LYS A 1 -2.76 -18.77 17.44
CA LYS A 1 -3.66 -19.70 16.71
C LYS A 1 -4.60 -18.97 15.75
N GLU A 2 -5.02 -17.73 16.02
CA GLU A 2 -5.96 -17.00 15.14
C GLU A 2 -5.30 -16.35 13.90
N LEU A 3 -4.07 -15.83 14.05
CA LEU A 3 -3.28 -15.23 12.96
C LEU A 3 -2.94 -16.22 11.83
N ALA A 4 -2.90 -17.52 12.12
CA ALA A 4 -2.64 -18.56 11.12
C ALA A 4 -3.71 -18.64 10.03
N LYS A 5 -4.95 -18.17 10.30
CA LYS A 5 -6.05 -18.17 9.33
C LYS A 5 -5.89 -17.16 8.19
N TYR A 6 -5.04 -16.16 8.39
CA TYR A 6 -4.85 -15.04 7.46
C TYR A 6 -3.53 -15.13 6.68
N ARG A 7 -2.73 -16.19 6.91
CA ARG A 7 -1.42 -16.36 6.27
C ARG A 7 -1.54 -17.31 5.08
N SER A 8 -1.29 -16.83 3.86
CA SER A 8 -0.69 -17.72 2.86
C SER A 8 0.81 -17.77 3.18
N THR A 9 1.41 -18.95 3.22
CA THR A 9 2.82 -19.07 3.59
C THR A 9 3.73 -18.49 2.51
N GLU A 10 3.43 -18.73 1.24
CA GLU A 10 4.30 -18.33 0.13
C GLU A 10 4.18 -16.83 -0.21
N SER A 11 2.97 -16.29 -0.40
CA SER A 11 2.82 -14.87 -0.75
C SER A 11 3.23 -13.96 0.41
N ALA A 12 2.94 -14.35 1.66
CA ALA A 12 3.43 -13.62 2.82
C ALA A 12 4.96 -13.65 2.91
N GLU A 13 5.59 -14.80 2.65
CA GLU A 13 7.05 -14.91 2.65
C GLU A 13 7.64 -14.00 1.56
N MET A 14 7.22 -14.16 0.32
CA MET A 14 7.77 -13.42 -0.81
C MET A 14 7.58 -11.90 -0.70
N LEU A 15 6.41 -11.44 -0.28
CA LEU A 15 6.00 -10.03 -0.40
C LEU A 15 5.94 -9.28 0.94
N ARG A 16 6.30 -9.89 2.07
CA ARG A 16 6.24 -9.20 3.37
C ARG A 16 7.30 -9.68 4.37
N ASP A 17 7.51 -10.99 4.47
CA ASP A 17 8.30 -11.58 5.57
C ASP A 17 9.77 -11.83 5.20
N ALA A 18 10.10 -12.09 3.94
CA ALA A 18 11.47 -12.39 3.53
C ALA A 18 12.38 -11.15 3.55
N PRO A 19 13.70 -11.31 3.78
CA PRO A 19 14.63 -10.18 3.87
C PRO A 19 14.66 -9.27 2.63
N LEU A 20 14.43 -9.84 1.43
CA LEU A 20 14.45 -9.10 0.16
C LEU A 20 13.08 -8.54 -0.24
N SER A 21 12.01 -8.84 0.49
CA SER A 21 10.65 -8.39 0.16
C SER A 21 10.57 -6.86 0.07
N PHE A 22 11.26 -6.16 0.97
CA PHE A 22 11.26 -4.70 0.99
C PHE A 22 11.86 -4.09 -0.29
N GLU A 23 13.06 -4.54 -0.69
CA GLU A 23 13.72 -4.05 -1.91
C GLU A 23 12.93 -4.43 -3.17
N LEU A 24 12.39 -5.65 -3.21
CA LEU A 24 11.52 -6.10 -4.29
C LEU A 24 10.30 -5.18 -4.45
N LEU A 25 9.60 -4.87 -3.35
CA LEU A 25 8.43 -4.00 -3.36
C LEU A 25 8.79 -2.56 -3.71
N LYS A 26 9.91 -2.06 -3.21
CA LYS A 26 10.39 -0.69 -3.49
C LYS A 26 10.69 -0.48 -4.96
N VAL A 27 11.37 -1.42 -5.62
CA VAL A 27 11.70 -1.29 -7.05
C VAL A 27 10.52 -1.68 -7.95
N GLY A 28 9.86 -2.80 -7.66
CA GLY A 28 8.79 -3.33 -8.51
C GLY A 28 7.45 -2.62 -8.37
N PHE A 29 7.15 -2.11 -7.17
CA PHE A 29 5.84 -1.53 -6.84
C PHE A 29 5.91 -0.08 -6.35
N GLY A 30 7.11 0.45 -6.13
CA GLY A 30 7.34 1.83 -5.75
C GLY A 30 6.67 2.87 -6.66
N PRO A 31 6.64 2.71 -8.00
CA PRO A 31 5.91 3.64 -8.87
C PRO A 31 4.40 3.73 -8.56
N VAL A 32 3.77 2.61 -8.19
CA VAL A 32 2.37 2.58 -7.76
C VAL A 32 2.21 3.31 -6.42
N VAL A 33 3.14 3.10 -5.48
CA VAL A 33 3.16 3.83 -4.20
C VAL A 33 3.33 5.35 -4.43
N ALA A 34 4.20 5.74 -5.35
CA ALA A 34 4.42 7.14 -5.71
C ALA A 34 3.15 7.78 -6.31
N MET A 35 2.45 7.06 -7.20
CA MET A 35 1.17 7.48 -7.74
C MET A 35 0.11 7.64 -6.63
N MET A 36 -0.02 6.65 -5.74
CA MET A 36 -0.96 6.71 -4.61
C MET A 36 -0.68 7.89 -3.68
N ARG A 37 0.59 8.08 -3.29
CA ARG A 37 1.03 9.22 -2.47
C ARG A 37 0.67 10.54 -3.14
N LYS A 38 0.97 10.68 -4.44
CA LYS A 38 0.65 11.88 -5.21
C LYS A 38 -0.85 12.19 -5.17
N ASN A 39 -1.71 11.21 -5.44
CA ASN A 39 -3.17 11.40 -5.41
C ASN A 39 -3.67 11.83 -4.04
N ILE A 40 -3.18 11.21 -2.96
CA ILE A 40 -3.56 11.56 -1.58
C ILE A 40 -3.15 12.99 -1.24
N VAL A 41 -1.91 13.37 -1.56
CA VAL A 41 -1.39 14.73 -1.29
C VAL A 41 -2.18 15.77 -2.09
N GLN A 42 -2.39 15.55 -3.39
CA GLN A 42 -3.15 16.47 -4.24
C GLN A 42 -4.61 16.61 -3.77
N ALA A 43 -5.22 15.52 -3.29
CA ALA A 43 -6.57 15.55 -2.72
C ALA A 43 -6.61 16.36 -1.42
N LYS A 44 -5.62 16.18 -0.53
CA LYS A 44 -5.50 16.96 0.72
C LYS A 44 -5.28 18.45 0.45
N GLU A 45 -4.44 18.78 -0.53
CA GLU A 45 -4.16 20.16 -0.94
C GLU A 45 -5.29 20.79 -1.74
N ARG A 46 -6.34 20.02 -2.07
CA ARG A 46 -7.50 20.45 -2.87
C ARG A 46 -7.05 21.07 -4.20
N VAL A 47 -6.04 20.46 -4.83
CA VAL A 47 -5.54 20.88 -6.13
C VAL A 47 -6.70 20.91 -7.14
N LYS A 48 -6.78 21.99 -7.90
CA LYS A 48 -7.82 22.17 -8.92
C LYS A 48 -7.76 21.00 -9.92
N GLU A 49 -8.91 20.46 -10.30
CA GLU A 49 -9.05 19.28 -11.19
C GLU A 49 -8.59 17.93 -10.61
N GLN A 50 -8.25 17.87 -9.31
CA GLN A 50 -7.99 16.58 -8.66
C GLN A 50 -9.25 15.71 -8.63
N ALA A 51 -9.12 14.45 -9.03
CA ALA A 51 -10.21 13.49 -8.98
C ALA A 51 -10.62 13.19 -7.53
N VAL A 52 -11.92 13.27 -7.24
CA VAL A 52 -12.51 12.87 -5.95
C VAL A 52 -12.45 11.34 -5.76
N PHE A 53 -12.44 10.60 -6.87
CA PHE A 53 -12.37 9.15 -6.89
C PHE A 53 -11.46 8.70 -8.03
N SER A 54 -10.57 7.76 -7.74
CA SER A 54 -9.70 7.13 -8.74
C SER A 54 -9.88 5.62 -8.67
N LEU A 55 -10.22 5.00 -9.80
CA LEU A 55 -10.37 3.56 -9.93
C LEU A 55 -9.21 2.98 -10.74
N TYR A 56 -8.52 2.02 -10.14
CA TYR A 56 -7.45 1.28 -10.79
C TYR A 56 -7.89 -0.19 -10.88
N SER A 57 -8.06 -0.67 -12.12
CA SER A 57 -8.27 -2.10 -12.37
C SER A 57 -6.91 -2.78 -12.48
N GLY A 58 -6.69 -3.83 -11.69
CA GLY A 58 -5.44 -4.58 -11.67
C GLY A 58 -5.68 -6.07 -11.49
N HIS A 59 -4.62 -6.77 -11.11
CA HIS A 59 -4.60 -8.22 -10.92
C HIS A 59 -4.39 -8.59 -9.45
N ASP A 60 -4.47 -9.88 -9.11
CA ASP A 60 -3.98 -10.41 -7.84
C ASP A 60 -2.51 -10.06 -7.59
N THR A 61 -1.69 -10.09 -8.65
CA THR A 61 -0.29 -9.60 -8.67
C THR A 61 -0.17 -8.09 -8.48
N THR A 62 -1.27 -7.34 -8.48
CA THR A 62 -1.32 -5.94 -8.06
C THR A 62 -1.70 -5.81 -6.58
N LEU A 63 -2.73 -6.55 -6.15
CA LEU A 63 -3.25 -6.46 -4.79
C LEU A 63 -2.30 -7.07 -3.75
N LEU A 64 -1.67 -8.21 -4.05
CA LEU A 64 -0.76 -8.87 -3.10
C LEU A 64 0.46 -8.01 -2.73
N PRO A 65 1.18 -7.39 -3.67
CA PRO A 65 2.25 -6.46 -3.33
C PRO A 65 1.77 -5.26 -2.50
N LEU A 66 0.58 -4.72 -2.79
CA LEU A 66 0.01 -3.63 -1.98
C LEU A 66 -0.31 -4.08 -0.55
N LEU A 67 -0.86 -5.28 -0.38
CA LEU A 67 -1.08 -5.87 0.96
C LEU A 67 0.25 -6.09 1.69
N GLY A 68 1.29 -6.51 0.96
CA GLY A 68 2.65 -6.63 1.49
C GLY A 68 3.23 -5.29 1.95
N ILE A 69 3.12 -4.25 1.11
CA ILE A 69 3.52 -2.87 1.43
C ILE A 69 2.78 -2.37 2.67
N LEU A 70 1.47 -2.60 2.76
CA LEU A 70 0.66 -2.19 3.93
C LEU A 70 0.95 -3.01 5.18
N ASP A 71 1.83 -4.02 5.10
CA ASP A 71 2.12 -4.99 6.16
C ASP A 71 0.85 -5.71 6.65
N SER A 72 -0.05 -6.02 5.72
CA SER A 72 -1.33 -6.68 6.00
C SER A 72 -1.11 -8.03 6.68
N LEU A 73 -1.88 -8.33 7.72
CA LEU A 73 -1.95 -9.66 8.33
C LEU A 73 -2.55 -10.70 7.37
N ASP A 74 -3.54 -10.30 6.56
CA ASP A 74 -4.14 -11.14 5.53
C ASP A 74 -3.36 -11.04 4.23
N MET A 75 -2.59 -12.09 3.96
CA MET A 75 -1.76 -12.25 2.75
C MET A 75 -2.26 -13.41 1.89
N ARG A 76 -3.50 -13.87 2.07
CA ARG A 76 -4.08 -14.90 1.21
C ARG A 76 -4.23 -14.40 -0.22
N TRP A 77 -4.15 -15.33 -1.19
CA TRP A 77 -4.37 -15.01 -2.59
C TRP A 77 -5.71 -14.30 -2.77
N PRO A 78 -5.76 -13.10 -3.39
CA PRO A 78 -6.99 -12.35 -3.55
C PRO A 78 -8.00 -13.13 -4.40
N PRO A 79 -9.20 -13.43 -3.90
CA PRO A 79 -10.25 -14.00 -4.72
C PRO A 79 -10.71 -13.03 -5.81
N TYR A 80 -11.47 -13.51 -6.78
CA TYR A 80 -12.09 -12.66 -7.80
C TYR A 80 -12.88 -11.50 -7.19
N MET A 81 -12.83 -10.34 -7.87
CA MET A 81 -13.43 -9.08 -7.44
C MET A 81 -12.89 -8.52 -6.11
N SER A 82 -11.73 -9.01 -5.67
CA SER A 82 -11.05 -8.39 -4.52
C SER A 82 -10.72 -6.93 -4.80
N ASN A 83 -10.80 -6.11 -3.76
CA ASN A 83 -10.53 -4.69 -3.84
C ASN A 83 -9.88 -4.16 -2.57
N ILE A 84 -9.07 -3.11 -2.74
CA ILE A 84 -8.51 -2.31 -1.66
C ILE A 84 -9.06 -0.89 -1.84
N LEU A 85 -9.77 -0.37 -0.84
CA LEU A 85 -10.17 1.02 -0.77
C LEU A 85 -9.21 1.77 0.15
N ILE A 86 -8.79 2.97 -0.29
CA ILE A 86 -7.99 3.89 0.50
C ILE A 86 -8.74 5.21 0.52
N GLU A 87 -9.24 5.56 1.69
CA GLU A 87 -10.11 6.72 1.90
C GLU A 87 -9.31 7.80 2.62
N LEU A 88 -9.38 9.04 2.12
CA LEU A 88 -8.88 10.23 2.81
C LEU A 88 -10.04 10.93 3.51
N TRP A 89 -9.91 11.08 4.83
CA TRP A 89 -10.90 11.73 5.68
C TRP A 89 -10.31 13.02 6.26
N GLU A 90 -11.16 14.03 6.44
CA GLU A 90 -10.82 15.29 7.12
C GLU A 90 -11.87 15.60 8.19
N THR A 91 -11.42 15.90 9.41
CA THR A 91 -12.31 16.30 10.51
C THR A 91 -12.66 17.80 10.42
N PRO A 92 -13.68 18.27 11.14
CA PRO A 92 -13.94 19.71 11.26
C PRO A 92 -12.76 20.51 11.84
N SER A 93 -11.89 19.87 12.63
CA SER A 93 -10.63 20.43 13.14
C SER A 93 -9.49 20.45 12.10
N SER A 94 -9.75 20.08 10.84
CA SER A 94 -8.78 19.98 9.75
C SER A 94 -7.68 18.92 9.95
N GLU A 95 -7.91 17.96 10.85
CA GLU A 95 -7.06 16.78 11.00
C GLU A 95 -7.41 15.78 9.90
N SER A 96 -6.40 15.11 9.34
CA SER A 96 -6.59 14.23 8.19
C SER A 96 -6.18 12.81 8.52
N TYR A 97 -6.98 11.85 8.05
CA TYR A 97 -6.82 10.43 8.34
C TYR A 97 -6.96 9.60 7.08
N ILE A 98 -6.28 8.47 7.07
CA ILE A 98 -6.40 7.43 6.06
C ILE A 98 -7.12 6.23 6.66
N ARG A 99 -8.09 5.72 5.91
CA ARG A 99 -8.69 4.40 6.15
C ARG A 99 -8.34 3.45 5.02
N VAL A 100 -7.97 2.22 5.36
CA VAL A 100 -7.69 1.18 4.36
C VAL A 100 -8.58 -0.03 4.59
N ILE A 101 -9.33 -0.40 3.54
CA ILE A 101 -10.30 -1.49 3.57
C ILE A 101 -9.89 -2.52 2.51
N TYR A 102 -9.72 -3.78 2.89
CA TYR A 102 -9.55 -4.89 1.97
C TYR A 102 -10.76 -5.82 2.08
N ASN A 103 -11.49 -6.01 0.98
CA ASN A 103 -12.66 -6.89 0.92
C ASN A 103 -13.66 -6.65 2.09
N ASN A 104 -14.07 -5.38 2.24
CA ASN A 104 -15.03 -4.93 3.25
C ASN A 104 -14.57 -5.11 4.72
N ARG A 105 -13.26 -5.20 4.95
CA ARG A 105 -12.66 -5.27 6.30
C ARG A 105 -11.51 -4.29 6.41
N ILE A 106 -11.37 -3.64 7.57
CA ILE A 106 -10.19 -2.82 7.87
C ILE A 106 -8.95 -3.71 7.79
N VAL A 107 -7.92 -3.23 7.09
CA VAL A 107 -6.64 -3.93 7.00
C VAL A 107 -5.96 -3.88 8.38
N ALA A 108 -5.75 -5.05 8.97
CA ALA A 108 -4.96 -5.18 10.19
C ALA A 108 -3.49 -5.37 9.82
N THR A 109 -2.59 -4.63 10.48
CA THR A 109 -1.15 -4.66 10.17
C THR A 109 -0.41 -5.63 11.11
N LYS A 110 0.59 -6.34 10.60
CA LYS A 110 1.34 -7.35 11.37
C LYS A 110 2.17 -6.70 12.47
N SER A 111 2.84 -5.60 12.15
CA SER A 111 3.71 -4.85 13.06
C SER A 111 2.98 -3.81 13.91
N ASN A 112 1.66 -3.64 13.74
CA ASN A 112 0.86 -2.59 14.39
C ASN A 112 1.44 -1.18 14.17
N TRP A 113 2.02 -0.92 12.99
CA TRP A 113 2.65 0.37 12.67
C TRP A 113 1.64 1.52 12.58
N CYS A 114 0.37 1.20 12.28
CA CYS A 114 -0.76 2.13 12.38
C CYS A 114 -2.08 1.36 12.52
N ASP A 115 -3.09 2.01 13.11
CA ASP A 115 -4.48 1.60 13.01
C ASP A 115 -5.07 2.15 11.70
N LEU A 116 -5.26 1.28 10.71
CA LEU A 116 -5.78 1.66 9.39
C LEU A 116 -7.30 1.89 9.36
N SER A 117 -7.99 1.92 10.50
CA SER A 117 -9.36 2.45 10.58
C SER A 117 -9.39 3.98 10.54
N TRP A 118 -8.38 4.62 11.14
CA TRP A 118 -8.20 6.06 11.29
C TRP A 118 -6.71 6.41 11.43
N CYS A 119 -5.89 6.03 10.45
CA CYS A 119 -4.46 6.27 10.51
C CYS A 119 -4.16 7.75 10.26
N PRO A 120 -3.43 8.49 11.12
CA PRO A 120 -3.08 9.87 10.83
C PRO A 120 -2.38 9.99 9.47
N LEU A 121 -2.80 10.95 8.64
CA LEU A 121 -2.30 11.09 7.27
C LEU A 121 -0.77 11.14 7.21
N GLN A 122 -0.15 11.93 8.08
CA GLN A 122 1.30 12.11 8.12
C GLN A 122 2.02 10.81 8.49
N THR A 123 1.47 10.03 9.41
CA THR A 123 1.99 8.69 9.75
C THR A 123 1.94 7.76 8.56
N PHE A 124 0.82 7.77 7.82
CA PHE A 124 0.65 6.94 6.63
C PHE A 124 1.61 7.35 5.50
N LEU A 125 1.76 8.65 5.23
CA LEU A 125 2.68 9.16 4.20
C LEU A 125 4.14 8.84 4.53
N ALA A 126 4.56 9.06 5.79
CA ALA A 126 5.92 8.72 6.24
C ALA A 126 6.21 7.22 6.16
N TYR A 127 5.18 6.38 6.33
CA TYR A 127 5.31 4.94 6.13
C TYR A 127 5.51 4.59 4.64
N LEU A 128 4.70 5.18 3.74
CA LEU A 128 4.83 4.95 2.30
C LEU A 128 6.17 5.42 1.72
N GLU A 129 6.79 6.45 2.30
CA GLU A 129 8.08 6.98 1.86
C GLU A 129 9.20 5.94 1.82
N LYS A 130 9.12 4.91 2.67
CA LYS A 130 10.07 3.78 2.69
C LYS A 130 10.09 3.02 1.36
N PHE A 131 8.94 2.91 0.71
CA PHE A 131 8.75 2.16 -0.54
C PHE A 131 8.81 3.02 -1.79
N LEU A 132 9.06 4.33 -1.66
CA LEU A 132 9.27 5.17 -2.83
C LEU A 132 10.57 4.76 -3.52
N PRO A 133 10.55 4.59 -4.85
CA PRO A 133 11.75 4.32 -5.60
C PRO A 133 12.63 5.57 -5.59
N GLY A 134 13.96 5.38 -5.55
CA GLY A 134 14.88 6.48 -5.84
C GLY A 134 14.75 6.92 -7.31
N GLU A 135 15.23 8.12 -7.66
CA GLU A 135 15.19 8.60 -9.06
C GLU A 135 15.92 7.64 -10.03
N ASP A 136 16.88 6.88 -9.50
CA ASP A 136 17.70 5.88 -10.19
C ASP A 136 17.00 4.53 -10.39
N TYR A 137 15.75 4.33 -9.97
CA TYR A 137 15.14 2.99 -10.00
C TYR A 137 15.00 2.40 -11.41
N ILE A 138 14.85 3.24 -12.43
CA ILE A 138 14.84 2.80 -13.83
C ILE A 138 16.22 2.24 -14.23
N GLU A 139 17.30 2.83 -13.71
CA GLU A 139 18.65 2.33 -13.95
C GLU A 139 18.84 0.95 -13.31
N LYS A 140 18.24 0.71 -12.13
CA LYS A 140 18.23 -0.61 -11.48
C LYS A 140 17.45 -1.68 -12.24
N CYS A 141 16.60 -1.29 -13.20
CA CYS A 141 15.89 -2.20 -14.08
C CYS A 141 16.67 -2.53 -15.36
N GLN A 142 17.84 -1.91 -15.58
CA GLN A 142 18.70 -2.22 -16.72
C GLN A 142 19.50 -3.49 -16.45
N VAL A 143 19.65 -4.31 -17.49
CA VAL A 143 20.46 -5.53 -17.41
C VAL A 143 21.91 -5.12 -17.13
N LEU A 144 22.55 -5.73 -16.14
CA LEU A 144 23.97 -5.54 -15.90
C LEU A 144 24.74 -5.98 -17.16
N PRO A 145 25.71 -5.19 -17.66
CA PRO A 145 26.56 -5.63 -18.76
C PRO A 145 27.30 -6.92 -18.35
N GLU A 146 27.38 -7.87 -19.28
CA GLU A 146 28.10 -9.15 -19.12
C GLU A 146 29.57 -8.96 -18.73
#